data_AF-A0A3T1ALW3-F1
#
_entry.id   AF-A0A3T1ALW3-F1
#
_cell.length_a   1.000
_cell.length_b   1.000
_cell.length_c   1.000
_cell.angle_alpha   90.00
_cell.angle_beta   90.00
_cell.angle_gamma   90.00
#
_symmetry.space_group_name_H-M   'P 1'
#
loop_
_entity.id
_entity.type
_entity.pdbx_description
1 polymer ?
#
loop_
_entity_poly.entity_id
_entity_poly.type
_entity_poly.pdbx_seq_one_letter_code
_entity_poly.pdbx_strand_id
1 'polypeptide(L)'
;MRWRAGLETLPRARKRGEGPLPLEAASGGPVQHMPARPSWECRACGRPWPCEPARERLTRDNGRFDLALLMWDHLEEAARDMPQSPASELFDRFLRWTG
;
A
#
# COMPACT_ATOMS: atom_id res chain seq x y z
N MET A 1 14.98 36.62 1.04
CA MET A 1 13.52 36.86 0.98
C MET A 1 12.91 36.30 2.26
N ARG A 2 12.36 37.17 3.12
CA ARG A 2 12.05 36.94 4.53
C ARG A 2 10.55 36.72 4.68
N TRP A 3 10.13 35.48 4.84
CA TRP A 3 8.75 35.09 5.13
C TRP A 3 8.32 35.64 6.50
N ARG A 4 7.13 36.27 6.58
CA ARG A 4 6.55 36.84 7.81
C ARG A 4 5.72 35.77 8.52
N ALA A 5 6.05 35.53 9.79
CA ALA A 5 5.26 34.76 10.73
C ALA A 5 4.05 35.57 11.21
N GLY A 6 2.84 35.02 11.03
CA GLY A 6 1.61 35.46 11.70
C GLY A 6 1.14 34.33 12.61
N LEU A 7 1.43 34.46 13.91
CA LEU A 7 0.91 33.58 14.95
C LEU A 7 -0.32 34.27 15.56
N GLU A 8 -1.50 33.92 15.07
CA GLU A 8 -2.76 34.33 15.69
C GLU A 8 -3.29 33.15 16.51
N THR A 9 -3.30 33.35 17.83
CA THR A 9 -3.80 32.40 18.81
C THR A 9 -5.29 32.66 19.05
N LEU A 10 -6.12 31.62 18.90
CA LEU A 10 -7.53 31.65 19.32
C LEU A 10 -7.74 30.69 20.50
N PRO A 11 -8.49 31.10 21.55
CA PRO A 11 -8.73 30.26 22.71
C PRO A 11 -9.84 29.22 22.48
N ARG A 12 -9.46 27.99 22.83
CA ARG A 12 -10.20 26.77 23.19
C ARG A 12 -11.71 26.87 23.44
N ALA A 13 -12.48 26.06 22.71
CA ALA A 13 -13.76 25.53 23.18
C ALA A 13 -13.66 24.00 23.35
N ARG A 14 -13.73 23.52 24.60
CA ARG A 14 -13.96 22.09 24.90
C ARG A 14 -15.43 21.79 24.61
N LYS A 15 -15.71 20.82 23.73
CA LYS A 15 -17.01 20.13 23.70
C LYS A 15 -16.89 18.86 24.54
N ARG A 16 -17.73 18.79 25.57
CA ARG A 16 -17.95 17.65 26.46
C ARG A 16 -19.14 16.89 25.88
N GLY A 17 -18.98 15.60 25.60
CA GLY A 17 -20.09 14.68 25.37
C GLY A 17 -20.15 14.08 23.97
N GLU A 18 -19.39 13.01 23.76
CA GLU A 18 -19.74 11.94 22.81
C GLU A 18 -19.36 10.63 23.51
N GLY A 19 -20.33 9.74 23.64
CA GLY A 19 -20.22 8.48 24.38
C GLY A 19 -19.20 7.51 23.79
N PRO A 20 -19.01 6.32 24.37
CA PRO A 20 -18.18 5.30 23.75
C PRO A 20 -18.71 5.04 22.34
N LEU A 21 -17.83 5.22 21.35
CA LEU A 21 -18.11 4.89 19.96
C LEU A 21 -18.66 3.45 19.90
N PRO A 22 -19.70 3.18 19.09
CA PRO A 22 -20.16 1.81 18.89
C PRO A 22 -18.98 0.96 18.42
N LEU A 23 -18.81 -0.24 18.98
CA LEU A 23 -17.86 -1.28 18.54
C LEU A 23 -18.13 -1.80 17.12
N GLU A 24 -19.00 -1.13 16.36
CA GLU A 24 -19.65 -1.64 15.15
C GLU A 24 -19.47 -0.65 13.99
N ALA A 25 -18.22 -0.34 13.65
CA ALA A 25 -17.88 -0.04 12.27
C ALA A 25 -17.17 -1.28 11.73
N ALA A 26 -17.94 -2.23 11.21
CA ALA A 26 -17.40 -3.27 10.35
C ALA A 26 -16.48 -2.60 9.34
N SER A 27 -15.23 -3.06 9.28
CA SER A 27 -14.20 -2.64 8.34
C SER A 27 -14.69 -2.84 6.90
N GLY A 28 -15.50 -1.91 6.41
CA GLY A 28 -16.14 -1.93 5.10
C GLY A 28 -15.61 -0.82 4.20
N GLY A 29 -14.38 -0.36 4.43
CA GLY A 29 -13.65 0.35 3.38
C GLY A 29 -13.30 -0.64 2.26
N PRO A 30 -13.23 -0.20 0.99
CA PRO A 30 -12.81 -1.09 -0.09
C PRO A 30 -11.46 -1.71 0.26
N VAL A 31 -11.40 -3.05 0.29
CA VAL A 31 -10.16 -3.77 0.58
C VAL A 31 -9.12 -3.32 -0.45
N GLN A 32 -8.02 -2.73 0.02
CA GLN A 32 -6.96 -2.28 -0.87
C GLN A 32 -6.33 -3.50 -1.55
N HIS A 33 -5.89 -3.32 -2.81
CA HIS A 33 -5.18 -4.35 -3.56
C HIS A 33 -3.76 -4.55 -3.01
N MET A 34 -3.67 -5.19 -1.84
CA MET A 34 -2.47 -5.46 -1.05
C MET A 34 -2.13 -6.95 -1.09
N PRO A 35 -0.85 -7.33 -0.91
CA PRO A 35 -0.46 -8.73 -0.89
C PRO A 35 -0.94 -9.44 0.38
N ALA A 36 -1.47 -10.66 0.21
CA ALA A 36 -1.66 -11.65 1.26
C ALA A 36 -0.42 -12.52 1.33
N ARG A 37 0.21 -12.62 2.50
CA ARG A 37 1.39 -13.46 2.71
C ARG A 37 0.95 -14.75 3.42
N PRO A 38 1.47 -15.94 3.08
CA PRO A 38 2.58 -16.19 2.14
C PRO A 38 2.15 -16.52 0.69
N SER A 39 0.85 -16.55 0.37
CA SER A 39 0.37 -16.94 -0.98
C SER A 39 0.69 -15.90 -2.07
N TRP A 40 1.00 -14.67 -1.66
CA TRP A 40 1.14 -13.50 -2.52
C TRP A 40 -0.09 -13.20 -3.37
N GLU A 41 -1.27 -13.64 -2.94
CA GLU A 41 -2.52 -13.29 -3.60
C GLU A 41 -2.99 -11.90 -3.18
N CYS A 42 -3.75 -11.23 -4.03
CA CYS A 42 -4.31 -9.94 -3.71
C CYS A 42 -5.47 -10.11 -2.73
N ARG A 43 -5.42 -9.43 -1.57
CA ARG A 43 -6.50 -9.48 -0.56
C ARG A 43 -7.85 -9.00 -1.09
N ALA A 44 -7.86 -8.12 -2.09
CA ALA A 44 -9.07 -7.53 -2.62
C ALA A 44 -9.75 -8.38 -3.71
N CYS A 45 -8.96 -9.06 -4.55
CA CYS A 45 -9.49 -9.74 -5.74
C CYS A 45 -9.03 -11.19 -5.91
N GLY A 46 -8.20 -11.73 -5.01
CA GLY A 46 -7.71 -13.12 -5.04
C GLY A 46 -6.71 -13.45 -6.16
N ARG A 47 -6.46 -12.52 -7.09
CA ARG A 47 -5.48 -12.74 -8.18
C ARG A 47 -4.05 -12.65 -7.67
N PRO A 48 -3.05 -13.20 -8.39
CA PRO A 48 -1.64 -13.01 -8.07
C PRO A 48 -1.31 -11.53 -7.91
N TRP A 49 -0.82 -11.14 -6.72
CA TRP A 49 -0.35 -9.80 -6.45
C TRP A 49 1.10 -9.64 -6.96
N PRO A 50 1.49 -8.57 -7.66
CA PRO A 50 0.69 -7.39 -7.99
C PRO A 50 -0.31 -7.68 -9.11
N CYS A 51 -1.60 -7.54 -8.81
CA CYS A 51 -2.68 -7.63 -9.79
C CYS A 51 -2.81 -6.30 -10.55
N GLU A 52 -3.50 -6.28 -11.69
CA GLU A 52 -3.58 -5.08 -12.55
C GLU A 52 -3.94 -3.77 -11.81
N PRO A 53 -4.97 -3.72 -10.94
CA PRO A 53 -5.28 -2.49 -10.21
C PRO A 53 -4.19 -2.07 -9.21
N ALA A 54 -3.43 -3.03 -8.67
CA ALA A 54 -2.28 -2.74 -7.82
C ALA A 54 -1.14 -2.14 -8.65
N ARG A 55 -0.85 -2.70 -9.84
CA ARG A 55 0.18 -2.18 -10.75
C ARG A 55 -0.13 -0.75 -11.19
N GLU A 56 -1.36 -0.50 -11.63
CA GLU A 56 -1.82 0.84 -12.02
C GLU A 56 -1.64 1.86 -10.89
N ARG A 57 -2.06 1.50 -9.67
CA ARG A 57 -1.90 2.35 -8.49
C ARG A 57 -0.42 2.57 -8.15
N LEU A 58 0.38 1.51 -8.08
CA LEU A 58 1.80 1.59 -7.73
C LEU A 58 2.57 2.45 -8.73
N THR A 59 2.31 2.30 -10.03
CA THR A 59 2.91 3.15 -11.08
C THR A 59 2.46 4.60 -11.00
N ARG A 60 1.21 4.86 -10.61
CA ARG A 60 0.71 6.23 -10.42
C ARG A 60 1.33 6.91 -9.21
N ASP A 61 1.45 6.17 -8.11
CA ASP A 61 1.83 6.71 -6.80
C ASP A 61 3.37 6.82 -6.63
N ASN A 62 4.17 6.18 -7.49
CA ASN A 62 5.63 6.12 -7.36
C ASN A 62 6.35 6.50 -8.67
N GLY A 63 7.55 7.07 -8.55
CA GLY A 63 8.46 7.22 -9.70
C GLY A 63 9.03 5.88 -10.15
N ARG A 64 9.53 5.78 -11.39
CA ARG A 64 10.07 4.53 -11.96
C ARG A 64 11.13 3.86 -11.08
N PHE A 65 12.07 4.64 -10.55
CA PHE A 65 13.15 4.13 -9.70
C PHE A 65 12.64 3.61 -8.35
N ASP A 66 11.81 4.40 -7.66
CA ASP A 66 11.23 4.02 -6.37
C ASP A 66 10.33 2.78 -6.50
N LEU A 67 9.57 2.69 -7.59
CA LEU A 67 8.75 1.53 -7.92
C LEU A 67 9.60 0.27 -8.12
N ALA A 68 10.69 0.37 -8.87
CA ALA A 68 11.57 -0.77 -9.12
C ALA A 68 12.21 -1.29 -7.82
N LEU A 69 12.64 -0.39 -6.93
CA LEU A 69 13.18 -0.76 -5.62
C LEU A 69 12.12 -1.41 -4.73
N LEU A 70 10.92 -0.81 -4.65
CA LEU A 70 9.81 -1.37 -3.88
C LEU A 70 9.44 -2.78 -4.37
N MET A 71 9.40 -2.99 -5.68
CA MET A 71 9.11 -4.31 -6.25
C MET A 71 10.27 -5.31 -6.10
N TRP A 72 11.51 -4.83 -6.02
CA TRP A 72 12.66 -5.68 -5.68
C TRP A 72 12.53 -6.24 -4.26
N ASP A 73 12.24 -5.39 -3.27
CA ASP A 73 12.07 -5.82 -1.88
C ASP A 73 10.96 -6.89 -1.76
N HIS A 74 9.86 -6.68 -2.47
CA HIS A 74 8.78 -7.66 -2.53
C HIS A 74 9.15 -8.94 -3.25
N LEU A 75 9.94 -8.88 -4.33
CA LEU A 75 10.45 -10.06 -5.00
C LEU A 75 11.30 -10.91 -4.06
N GLU A 76 12.22 -10.30 -3.29
CA GLU A 76 13.06 -11.05 -2.34
C GLU A 76 12.21 -11.76 -1.29
N GLU A 77 11.21 -11.06 -0.75
CA GLU A 77 10.29 -11.65 0.21
C GLU A 77 9.43 -12.76 -0.42
N ALA A 78 9.01 -12.60 -1.68
CA ALA A 78 8.23 -13.59 -2.42
C ALA A 78 9.03 -14.85 -2.71
N ALA A 79 10.31 -14.71 -3.04
CA ALA A 79 11.21 -15.83 -3.25
C ALA A 79 11.41 -16.67 -1.97
N ARG A 80 11.39 -16.04 -0.79
CA ARG A 80 11.45 -16.76 0.49
C ARG A 80 10.15 -17.51 0.80
N ASP A 81 9.01 -16.91 0.48
CA ASP A 81 7.68 -17.48 0.77
C ASP A 81 7.22 -18.54 -0.23
N MET A 82 7.69 -18.47 -1.49
CA MET A 82 7.33 -19.38 -2.58
C MET A 82 8.59 -20.03 -3.17
N PRO A 83 9.33 -20.85 -2.40
CA PRO A 83 10.62 -21.40 -2.85
C PRO A 83 10.53 -22.33 -4.06
N GLN A 84 9.34 -22.85 -4.37
CA GLN A 84 9.06 -23.67 -5.54
C GLN A 84 8.78 -22.87 -6.82
N SER A 85 8.55 -21.56 -6.71
CA SER A 85 8.28 -20.71 -7.88
C SER A 85 9.58 -20.45 -8.66
N PRO A 86 9.57 -20.61 -10.00
CA PRO A 86 10.72 -20.27 -10.82
C PRO A 86 11.12 -18.79 -10.68
N ALA A 87 12.42 -18.52 -10.62
CA ALA A 87 12.93 -17.15 -10.51
C ALA A 87 12.48 -16.23 -11.67
N SER A 88 12.33 -16.79 -12.88
CA SER A 88 11.80 -16.07 -14.04
C SER A 88 10.35 -15.64 -13.85
N GLU A 89 9.51 -16.48 -13.25
CA GLU A 89 8.12 -16.16 -12.96
C GLU A 89 8.02 -15.01 -11.94
N LEU A 90 8.84 -15.04 -10.89
CA LEU A 90 8.90 -13.95 -9.91
C LEU A 90 9.42 -12.65 -10.55
N PHE A 91 10.44 -12.73 -11.41
CA PHE A 91 10.93 -11.56 -12.14
C PHE A 91 9.84 -10.94 -13.03
N ASP A 92 9.16 -11.75 -13.85
CA ASP A 92 8.10 -11.28 -14.75
C ASP A 92 6.91 -10.69 -13.97
N ARG A 93 6.62 -11.25 -12.80
CA ARG A 93 5.53 -10.81 -11.93
C ARG A 93 5.81 -9.48 -11.24
N PHE A 94 7.01 -9.29 -10.70
CA PHE A 94 7.34 -8.13 -9.87
C PHE A 94 8.07 -7.01 -10.63
N LEU A 95 9.04 -7.33 -11.50
CA LEU A 95 9.96 -6.33 -12.06
C LEU A 95 9.69 -5.97 -13.52
N ARG A 96 9.19 -6.89 -14.34
CA ARG A 96 9.08 -6.70 -15.81
C ARG A 96 8.28 -5.46 -16.26
N TRP A 97 7.33 -5.02 -15.44
CA TRP A 97 6.45 -3.88 -15.75
C TRP A 97 6.88 -2.55 -15.08
N THR A 98 7.98 -2.55 -14.31
CA THR A 98 8.48 -1.35 -13.61
C THR A 98 9.35 -0.45 -14.49
N GLY A 99 9.64 -0.89 -15.73
CA GLY A 99 10.55 -0.27 -16.69
C GLY A 99 9.97 0.81 -17.58
#